data_AF-A0A255GA36-F1
#
_entry.id   AF-A0A255GA36-F1
#
_cell.length_a   1.000
_cell.length_b   1.000
_cell.length_c   1.000
_cell.angle_alpha   90.00
_cell.angle_beta   90.00
_cell.angle_gamma   90.00
#
_symmetry.space_group_name_H-M   'P 1'
#
loop_
_entity.id
_entity.type
_entity.pdbx_description
1 polymer ?
#
loop_
_entity_poly.entity_id
_entity_poly.type
_entity_poly.pdbx_seq_one_letter_code
_entity_poly.pdbx_strand_id
1 'polypeptide(L)'
;MAIPYLHPGVQFSYQGNPYTVAGTVWLNEDGDTWTEHKATGGPQPIWFTVEDDEVTRWTQRPDLAASLTPGARSVTADDGTFRLTESGTASYTAQGDTDTNPSGTVDYHDYSSPDGARLSFERFDGRGWEVATGRPVRPEEFGGLR
;
A
#
# COMPACT_ATOMS: atom_id res chain seq x y z
N MET A 1 2.34 -3.10 -21.99
CA MET A 1 2.94 -4.03 -21.00
C MET A 1 1.87 -4.27 -19.95
N ALA A 2 1.76 -5.47 -19.38
CA ALA A 2 0.82 -5.72 -18.29
C ALA A 2 1.56 -5.61 -16.96
N ILE A 3 0.86 -5.20 -15.91
CA ILE A 3 1.37 -5.26 -14.54
C ILE A 3 1.68 -6.74 -14.23
N PRO A 4 2.88 -7.06 -13.72
CA PRO A 4 3.23 -8.43 -13.38
C PRO A 4 2.29 -8.94 -12.29
N TYR A 5 1.90 -10.22 -12.37
CA TYR A 5 1.14 -10.85 -11.31
C TYR A 5 2.00 -10.94 -10.04
N LEU A 6 1.75 -10.05 -9.09
CA LEU A 6 2.49 -9.96 -7.83
C LEU A 6 2.03 -11.08 -6.89
N HIS A 7 2.99 -11.85 -6.39
CA HIS A 7 2.78 -12.87 -5.37
C HIS A 7 4.11 -13.17 -4.67
N PRO A 8 4.10 -13.77 -3.47
CA PRO A 8 5.33 -14.04 -2.71
C PRO A 8 6.41 -14.74 -3.55
N GLY A 9 7.63 -14.22 -3.51
CA GLY A 9 8.80 -14.76 -4.21
C GLY A 9 8.96 -14.32 -5.66
N VAL A 10 7.98 -13.65 -6.27
CA VAL A 10 8.15 -13.10 -7.62
C VAL A 10 9.20 -12.02 -7.63
N GLN A 11 10.06 -12.08 -8.63
CA GLN A 11 11.00 -11.04 -8.94
C GLN A 11 10.49 -10.19 -10.11
N PHE A 12 10.63 -8.88 -10.03
CA PHE A 12 10.25 -7.93 -11.08
C PHE A 12 11.20 -6.73 -11.10
N SER A 13 11.14 -5.91 -12.16
CA SER A 13 11.77 -4.59 -12.15
C SER A 13 10.71 -3.52 -11.96
N TYR A 14 11.01 -2.52 -11.12
CA TYR A 14 10.20 -1.32 -10.96
C TYR A 14 11.09 -0.09 -11.04
N GLN A 15 10.78 0.81 -11.99
CA GLN A 15 11.56 2.02 -12.27
C GLN A 15 13.07 1.72 -12.42
N GLY A 16 13.41 0.61 -13.08
CA GLY A 16 14.79 0.19 -13.34
C GLY A 16 15.51 -0.51 -12.19
N ASN A 17 14.87 -0.67 -11.03
CA ASN A 17 15.44 -1.38 -9.88
C ASN A 17 14.88 -2.80 -9.80
N PRO A 18 15.68 -3.81 -9.46
CA PRO A 18 15.19 -5.17 -9.22
C PRO A 18 14.51 -5.24 -7.85
N TYR A 19 13.37 -5.92 -7.80
CA TYR A 19 12.62 -6.18 -6.58
C TYR A 19 12.19 -7.65 -6.52
N THR A 20 11.98 -8.14 -5.31
CA THR A 20 11.33 -9.42 -5.01
C THR A 20 10.18 -9.16 -4.05
N VAL A 21 9.01 -9.76 -4.28
CA VAL A 21 7.90 -9.74 -3.31
C VAL A 21 8.30 -10.59 -2.10
N ALA A 22 8.53 -9.92 -0.98
CA ALA A 22 8.95 -10.54 0.28
C ALA A 22 7.77 -11.04 1.10
N GLY A 23 6.61 -10.39 0.97
CA GLY A 23 5.39 -10.79 1.67
C GLY A 23 4.14 -10.23 1.00
N THR A 24 3.00 -10.77 1.39
CA THR A 24 1.69 -10.43 0.84
C THR A 24 0.62 -10.48 1.92
N VAL A 25 -0.25 -9.48 1.92
CA VAL A 25 -1.45 -9.39 2.74
C VAL A 25 -2.65 -9.44 1.79
N TRP A 26 -3.60 -10.33 2.05
CA TRP A 26 -4.87 -10.41 1.33
C TRP A 26 -5.97 -9.89 2.24
N LEU A 27 -6.73 -8.92 1.74
CA LEU A 27 -7.72 -8.18 2.51
C LEU A 27 -9.12 -8.39 1.95
N ASN A 28 -10.11 -8.42 2.84
CA ASN A 28 -11.52 -8.56 2.49
C ASN A 28 -12.41 -7.75 3.43
N GLU A 29 -13.22 -6.86 2.85
CA GLU A 29 -14.29 -6.12 3.52
C GLU A 29 -15.61 -6.45 2.84
N ASP A 30 -16.46 -7.25 3.50
CA ASP A 30 -17.79 -7.63 3.02
C ASP A 30 -17.89 -8.18 1.57
N GLY A 31 -16.80 -8.73 1.05
CA GLY A 31 -16.72 -9.29 -0.31
C GLY A 31 -15.84 -8.50 -1.26
N ASP A 32 -15.57 -7.24 -0.97
CA ASP A 32 -14.60 -6.42 -1.69
C ASP A 32 -13.18 -6.83 -1.26
N THR A 33 -12.28 -7.01 -2.22
CA THR A 33 -10.94 -7.59 -1.98
C THR A 33 -9.84 -6.81 -2.65
N TRP A 34 -8.75 -6.62 -1.92
CA TRP A 34 -7.49 -6.11 -2.45
C TRP A 34 -6.32 -6.91 -1.87
N THR A 35 -5.16 -6.76 -2.49
CA THR A 35 -3.93 -7.41 -2.04
C THR A 35 -2.81 -6.40 -1.90
N GLU A 36 -2.05 -6.49 -0.82
CA GLU A 36 -0.88 -5.67 -0.57
C GLU A 36 0.39 -6.50 -0.62
N HIS A 37 1.40 -6.02 -1.34
CA HIS A 37 2.68 -6.71 -1.51
C HIS A 37 3.83 -5.85 -0.99
N LYS A 38 4.58 -6.37 -0.02
CA LYS A 38 5.87 -5.81 0.39
C LYS A 38 6.94 -6.32 -0.57
N ALA A 39 7.64 -5.42 -1.24
CA ALA A 39 8.75 -5.74 -2.13
C ALA A 39 10.07 -5.20 -1.61
N THR A 40 11.13 -6.02 -1.68
CA THR A 40 12.48 -5.71 -1.20
C THR A 40 13.52 -5.99 -2.30
N GLY A 41 14.78 -5.62 -2.05
CA GLY A 41 15.90 -5.80 -3.00
C GLY A 41 16.30 -4.54 -3.77
N GLY A 42 15.38 -3.58 -3.93
CA GLY A 42 15.69 -2.25 -4.43
C GLY A 42 16.28 -1.32 -3.35
N PRO A 43 16.39 0.00 -3.64
CA PRO A 43 17.01 0.97 -2.72
C PRO A 43 16.38 1.04 -1.32
N GLN A 44 15.06 0.83 -1.25
CA GLN A 44 14.27 0.74 -0.02
C GLN A 44 13.09 -0.21 -0.24
N PRO A 45 12.55 -0.83 0.83
CA PRO A 45 11.29 -1.55 0.75
C PRO A 45 10.18 -0.64 0.23
N ILE A 46 9.32 -1.19 -0.63
CA ILE A 46 8.14 -0.51 -1.16
C ILE A 46 6.94 -1.44 -1.05
N TRP A 47 5.76 -0.84 -0.94
CA TRP A 47 4.50 -1.56 -0.89
C TRP A 47 3.70 -1.31 -2.16
N PHE A 48 2.91 -2.29 -2.58
CA PHE A 48 1.96 -2.17 -3.68
C PHE A 48 0.59 -2.68 -3.24
N THR A 49 -0.45 -1.87 -3.40
CA THR A 49 -1.84 -2.38 -3.37
C THR A 49 -2.26 -2.71 -4.79
N VAL A 50 -2.90 -3.86 -4.96
CA VAL A 50 -3.54 -4.30 -6.20
C VAL A 50 -5.02 -4.49 -5.91
N GLU A 51 -5.86 -3.78 -6.65
CA GLU A 51 -7.31 -3.84 -6.59
C GLU A 51 -7.83 -3.84 -8.04
N ASP A 52 -8.47 -4.93 -8.45
CA ASP A 52 -8.83 -5.19 -9.85
C ASP A 52 -7.68 -4.95 -10.84
N ASP A 53 -7.75 -3.89 -11.65
CA ASP A 53 -6.73 -3.47 -12.62
C ASP A 53 -5.91 -2.25 -12.17
N GLU A 54 -6.20 -1.72 -10.98
CA GLU A 54 -5.48 -0.60 -10.38
C GLU A 54 -4.33 -1.08 -9.49
N VAL A 55 -3.20 -0.38 -9.59
CA VAL A 55 -2.07 -0.59 -8.68
C VAL A 55 -1.60 0.72 -8.12
N THR A 56 -1.45 0.78 -6.81
CA THR A 56 -0.87 1.93 -6.11
C THR A 56 0.44 1.52 -5.45
N ARG A 57 1.50 2.28 -5.72
CA ARG A 57 2.78 2.12 -5.03
C ARG A 57 2.81 3.04 -3.81
N TRP A 58 3.13 2.47 -2.67
CA TRP A 58 3.17 3.14 -1.37
C TRP A 58 4.59 3.29 -0.84
N THR A 59 4.81 4.40 -0.13
CA THR A 59 6.00 4.66 0.68
C THR A 59 5.56 5.02 2.08
N GLN A 60 6.05 4.24 3.04
CA GLN A 60 5.77 4.47 4.46
C GLN A 60 6.35 5.81 4.92
N ARG A 61 5.58 6.52 5.74
CA ARG A 61 5.84 7.86 6.28
C ARG A 61 5.70 7.86 7.81
N PRO A 62 6.53 7.09 8.54
CA PRO A 62 6.49 7.07 10.01
C PRO A 62 6.78 8.46 10.63
N ASP A 63 7.44 9.35 9.88
CA ASP A 63 7.66 10.75 10.25
C ASP A 63 6.36 11.56 10.39
N LEU A 64 5.28 11.13 9.72
CA LEU A 64 3.98 11.80 9.75
C LEU A 64 3.00 11.22 10.79
N ALA A 65 3.27 10.03 11.33
CA ALA A 65 2.33 9.30 12.18
C ALA A 65 1.92 10.07 13.45
N ALA A 66 2.81 10.89 14.02
CA ALA A 66 2.54 11.65 15.23
C ALA A 66 1.88 13.02 14.97
N SER A 67 1.95 13.54 13.75
CA SER A 67 1.51 14.91 13.40
C SER A 67 0.16 14.95 12.70
N LEU A 68 -0.28 13.84 12.13
CA LEU A 68 -1.54 13.76 11.38
C LEU A 68 -2.61 13.01 12.19
N THR A 69 -3.88 13.35 11.91
CA THR A 69 -5.04 12.73 12.57
C THR A 69 -5.82 11.87 11.55
N PRO A 70 -5.84 10.54 11.72
CA PRO A 70 -6.67 9.66 10.90
C PRO A 70 -8.16 10.04 11.00
N GLY A 71 -8.90 9.87 9.91
CA GLY A 71 -10.34 10.17 9.84
C GLY A 71 -10.70 11.66 9.73
N ALA A 72 -9.74 12.59 9.78
CA ALA A 72 -10.00 13.99 9.46
C ALA A 72 -10.51 14.12 8.02
N ARG A 73 -11.44 15.05 7.74
CA ARG A 73 -11.96 15.29 6.37
C ARG A 73 -10.90 15.72 5.37
N SER A 74 -9.80 16.28 5.86
CA SER A 74 -8.67 16.69 5.04
C SER A 74 -7.40 16.63 5.87
N VAL A 75 -6.32 16.25 5.21
CA VAL A 75 -4.98 16.11 5.77
C VAL A 75 -4.01 16.85 4.86
N THR A 76 -3.06 17.59 5.43
CA THR A 76 -2.01 18.27 4.66
C THR A 76 -0.66 17.68 5.06
N ALA A 77 0.11 17.26 4.06
CA ALA A 77 1.49 16.81 4.18
C ALA A 77 2.36 17.55 3.16
N ASP A 78 3.67 17.28 3.13
CA ASP A 78 4.62 17.92 2.20
C ASP A 78 4.18 17.79 0.73
N ASP A 79 3.50 16.70 0.41
CA ASP A 79 3.04 16.33 -0.93
C ASP A 79 1.72 17.00 -1.34
N GLY A 80 1.08 17.76 -0.45
CA GLY A 80 -0.13 18.52 -0.72
C GLY A 80 -1.27 18.30 0.28
N THR A 81 -2.47 18.71 -0.13
CA THR A 81 -3.70 18.52 0.65
C THR A 81 -4.50 17.35 0.08
N PHE A 82 -4.82 16.41 0.96
CA PHE A 82 -5.56 15.20 0.68
C PHE A 82 -6.97 15.30 1.31
N ARG A 83 -7.95 14.67 0.67
CA ARG A 83 -9.33 14.56 1.12
C ARG A 83 -9.66 13.10 1.40
N LEU A 84 -10.34 12.86 2.52
CA LEU A 84 -10.80 11.53 2.89
C LEU A 84 -11.73 11.02 1.77
N THR A 85 -11.40 9.87 1.21
CA THR A 85 -12.19 9.19 0.18
C THR A 85 -12.89 7.98 0.75
N GLU A 86 -12.22 7.23 1.61
CA GLU A 86 -12.74 5.96 2.12
C GLU A 86 -12.22 5.69 3.53
N SER A 87 -12.96 4.88 4.27
CA SER A 87 -12.54 4.34 5.55
C SER A 87 -13.38 3.14 5.91
N GLY A 88 -12.76 2.13 6.49
CA GLY A 88 -13.44 0.89 6.82
C GLY A 88 -12.62 0.00 7.74
N THR A 89 -13.07 -1.24 7.86
CA THR A 89 -12.38 -2.29 8.59
C THR A 89 -12.43 -3.58 7.77
N ALA A 90 -11.27 -4.11 7.41
CA ALA A 90 -11.13 -5.35 6.65
C ALA A 90 -10.62 -6.49 7.51
N SER A 91 -11.00 -7.72 7.16
CA SER A 91 -10.28 -8.91 7.60
C SER A 91 -9.06 -9.13 6.71
N TYR A 92 -7.98 -9.71 7.25
CA TYR A 92 -6.80 -10.03 6.45
C TYR A 92 -6.19 -11.40 6.77
N THR A 93 -5.48 -11.94 5.79
CA THR A 93 -4.49 -13.01 5.95
C THR A 93 -3.16 -12.56 5.36
N ALA A 94 -2.03 -13.06 5.88
CA ALA A 94 -0.71 -12.64 5.44
C ALA A 94 0.27 -13.81 5.33
N GLN A 95 1.19 -13.71 4.39
CA GLN A 95 2.28 -14.65 4.19
C GLN A 95 3.58 -13.92 3.88
N GLY A 96 4.70 -14.45 4.39
CA GLY A 96 6.03 -13.91 4.13
C GLY A 96 6.39 -12.78 5.09
N ASP A 97 7.22 -11.85 4.62
CA ASP A 97 7.64 -10.68 5.39
C ASP A 97 6.65 -9.53 5.13
N THR A 98 5.70 -9.34 6.04
CA THR A 98 4.67 -8.27 5.97
C THR A 98 4.65 -7.38 7.21
N ASP A 99 5.45 -7.68 8.23
CA ASP A 99 5.40 -7.04 9.57
C ASP A 99 4.05 -7.18 10.33
N THR A 100 3.08 -7.92 9.76
CA THR A 100 1.76 -8.21 10.34
C THR A 100 1.73 -9.58 11.04
N ASN A 101 0.63 -9.88 11.74
CA ASN A 101 0.33 -11.27 12.12
C ASN A 101 -0.06 -12.09 10.88
N PRO A 102 -0.17 -13.43 10.97
CA PRO A 102 -0.63 -14.26 9.84
C PRO A 102 -2.10 -14.01 9.43
N SER A 103 -2.91 -13.44 10.31
CA SER A 103 -4.29 -13.06 10.06
C SER A 103 -4.81 -12.12 11.13
N GLY A 104 -5.81 -11.30 10.81
CA GLY A 104 -6.42 -10.39 11.76
C GLY A 104 -7.38 -9.40 11.11
N THR A 105 -7.41 -8.17 11.62
CA THR A 105 -8.20 -7.06 11.05
C THR A 105 -7.34 -5.82 10.85
N VAL A 106 -7.68 -5.00 9.86
CA VAL A 106 -7.10 -3.67 9.66
C VAL A 106 -8.20 -2.63 9.63
N ASP A 107 -8.04 -1.54 10.39
CA ASP A 107 -8.82 -0.33 10.18
C ASP A 107 -8.06 0.59 9.24
N TYR A 108 -8.73 1.26 8.31
CA TYR A 108 -8.07 2.16 7.37
C TYR A 108 -8.80 3.49 7.17
N HIS A 109 -8.04 4.50 6.79
CA HIS A 109 -8.54 5.78 6.28
C HIS A 109 -7.73 6.20 5.07
N ASP A 110 -8.39 6.20 3.91
CA ASP A 110 -7.78 6.48 2.62
C ASP A 110 -8.16 7.85 2.12
N TYR A 111 -7.16 8.50 1.51
CA TYR A 111 -7.24 9.86 1.04
C TYR A 111 -6.68 10.00 -0.36
N SER A 112 -7.23 10.94 -1.12
CA SER A 112 -6.69 11.34 -2.41
C SER A 112 -6.52 12.86 -2.53
N SER A 113 -5.57 13.27 -3.36
CA SER A 113 -5.38 14.66 -3.78
C SER A 113 -5.87 14.90 -5.21
N PRO A 114 -6.12 16.15 -5.63
CA PRO A 114 -6.56 16.46 -7.00
C PRO A 114 -5.57 16.05 -8.11
N ASP A 115 -4.28 15.93 -7.81
CA ASP A 115 -3.25 15.45 -8.75
C ASP A 115 -3.07 13.93 -8.74
N GLY A 116 -3.95 13.21 -8.02
CA GLY A 116 -3.97 11.75 -7.98
C GLY A 116 -3.00 11.12 -6.97
N ALA A 117 -2.28 11.90 -6.16
CA ALA A 117 -1.55 11.35 -5.03
C ALA A 117 -2.51 10.72 -4.01
N ARG A 118 -2.01 9.75 -3.26
CA ARG A 118 -2.75 9.03 -2.23
C ARG A 118 -2.07 9.19 -0.88
N LEU A 119 -2.85 9.09 0.18
CA LEU A 119 -2.36 8.94 1.54
C LEU A 119 -3.27 7.94 2.25
N SER A 120 -2.69 6.99 2.97
CA SER A 120 -3.46 6.02 3.76
C SER A 120 -2.96 6.01 5.19
N PHE A 121 -3.90 5.84 6.13
CA PHE A 121 -3.62 5.40 7.48
C PHE A 121 -4.14 3.99 7.66
N GLU A 122 -3.33 3.12 8.23
CA GLU A 122 -3.72 1.72 8.50
C GLU A 122 -3.41 1.33 9.94
N ARG A 123 -4.29 0.55 10.54
CA ARG A 123 -4.12 0.05 11.91
C ARG A 123 -4.43 -1.44 11.96
N PHE A 124 -3.39 -2.24 11.81
CA PHE A 124 -3.48 -3.68 11.96
C PHE A 124 -3.66 -4.07 13.43
N ASP A 125 -4.66 -4.92 13.69
CA ASP A 125 -4.93 -5.55 14.99
C ASP A 125 -5.02 -4.56 16.17
N GLY A 126 -5.51 -3.35 15.91
CA GLY A 126 -5.63 -2.30 16.93
C GLY A 126 -4.29 -1.74 17.43
N ARG A 127 -3.19 -1.95 16.70
CA ARG A 127 -1.86 -1.39 17.00
C ARG A 127 -1.82 0.13 16.77
N GLY A 128 -0.62 0.72 16.68
CA GLY A 128 -0.48 2.13 16.26
C GLY A 128 -0.90 2.32 14.80
N TRP A 129 -1.35 3.53 14.46
CA TRP A 129 -1.58 3.90 13.06
C TRP A 129 -0.26 3.99 12.30
N GLU A 130 -0.19 3.31 11.18
CA GLU A 130 0.83 3.45 10.15
C GLU A 130 0.35 4.48 9.13
N VAL A 131 1.29 5.19 8.49
CA VAL A 131 0.97 6.20 7.48
C VAL A 131 1.80 5.92 6.24
N ALA A 132 1.17 5.95 5.07
CA ALA A 132 1.86 5.85 3.80
C ALA A 132 1.36 6.89 2.80
N THR A 133 2.25 7.30 1.89
CA THR A 133 1.91 8.12 0.73
C THR A 133 2.04 7.29 -0.53
N GLY A 134 1.13 7.48 -1.48
CA GLY A 134 0.98 6.60 -2.62
C GLY A 134 0.84 7.34 -3.94
N ARG A 135 1.17 6.63 -5.02
CA ARG A 135 0.94 7.08 -6.41
C ARG A 135 0.42 5.89 -7.23
N PRO A 136 -0.57 6.10 -8.11
CA PRO A 136 -0.95 5.11 -9.10
C PRO A 136 0.24 4.70 -9.95
N VAL A 137 0.38 3.42 -10.21
CA VAL A 137 1.45 2.84 -11.02
C VAL A 137 0.95 2.63 -12.44
N ARG A 138 1.75 3.03 -13.41
CA ARG A 138 1.48 2.75 -14.81
C ARG A 138 2.18 1.47 -15.26
N PRO A 139 1.58 0.68 -16.18
CA PRO A 139 2.19 -0.58 -16.61
C PRO A 139 3.60 -0.46 -17.20
N GLU A 140 3.97 0.69 -17.78
CA GLU A 140 5.32 0.96 -18.29
C GLU A 140 6.39 1.16 -17.20
N GLU A 141 5.99 1.36 -15.94
CA GLU A 141 6.92 1.47 -14.82
C GLU A 141 7.43 0.10 -14.34
N PHE A 142 6.71 -0.96 -14.72
CA PHE A 142 7.15 -2.33 -14.54
C PHE A 142 8.01 -2.80 -15.71
N GLY A 143 9.06 -3.55 -15.39
CA GLY A 143 9.85 -4.31 -16.34
C GLY A 143 9.87 -5.79 -15.98
N GLY A 144 9.97 -6.66 -16.98
CA GLY A 144 10.30 -8.06 -16.74
C GLY A 144 11.75 -8.20 -16.29
N LEU A 145 12.00 -9.08 -15.31
CA LEU A 145 13.36 -9.58 -15.12
C LEU A 145 13.62 -10.66 -16.17
N ARG A 146 14.77 -10.57 -16.84
CA ARG A 146 15.24 -11.62 -17.74
C ARG A 146 15.75 -12.82 -16.95
#